data_AF-A0AAU5IZS1-F1
#
_entry.id   AF-A0AAU5IZS1-F1
#
_cell.length_a   1.000
_cell.length_b   1.000
_cell.length_c   1.000
_cell.angle_alpha   90.00
_cell.angle_beta   90.00
_cell.angle_gamma   90.00
#
_symmetry.space_group_name_H-M   'P 1'
#
loop_
_entity.id
_entity.type
_entity.pdbx_description
1 polymer ?
#
loop_
_entity_poly.entity_id
_entity_poly.type
_entity_poly.pdbx_seq_one_letter_code
_entity_poly.pdbx_strand_id
1 'polypeptide(L)'
;MRTTVVGAVLAATALAVTALPTGLAPPAEAAPVRLGACGSGQLCLWTKPQFAGGRQVHELSTIDIDSCVPLPAGSTGQALANRTGRPVTTYQSAECGETGEFDTYPGGGTWVPQSPYQVRAFKVWEN
;
A
#
# COMPACT_ATOMS: atom_id res chain seq x y z
N MET A 1 31.64 65.96 53.03
CA MET A 1 31.28 65.21 54.25
C MET A 1 29.77 65.09 54.31
N ARG A 2 29.21 63.88 54.15
CA ARG A 2 27.88 63.49 54.64
C ARG A 2 27.68 62.01 54.37
N THR A 3 27.98 61.25 55.42
CA THR A 3 27.73 59.83 55.58
C THR A 3 26.27 59.64 55.96
N THR A 4 25.56 58.71 55.32
CA THR A 4 24.55 57.89 56.00
C THR A 4 24.19 56.67 55.16
N VAL A 5 24.52 55.50 55.69
CA VAL A 5 24.00 54.19 55.28
C VAL A 5 22.67 53.99 56.01
N VAL A 6 21.63 53.59 55.29
CA VAL A 6 20.37 53.06 55.85
C VAL A 6 20.06 51.77 55.10
N GLY A 7 19.96 50.67 55.83
CA GLY A 7 19.53 49.36 55.33
C GLY A 7 18.09 49.03 55.75
N ALA A 8 17.42 48.24 54.92
CA ALA A 8 16.21 47.42 55.16
C ALA A 8 15.91 46.70 53.82
N VAL A 9 16.25 45.42 53.58
CA VAL A 9 15.68 44.13 54.03
C VAL A 9 14.22 43.87 53.57
N LEU A 10 14.02 42.65 53.02
CA LEU A 10 12.80 41.92 52.61
C LEU A 10 12.28 42.17 51.18
N ALA A 11 12.57 41.28 50.22
CA ALA A 11 12.01 39.94 49.97
C ALA A 11 10.72 39.97 49.14
N ALA A 12 10.73 39.40 47.92
CA ALA A 12 9.62 38.62 47.36
C ALA A 12 9.88 38.10 45.93
N THR A 13 9.71 36.79 45.78
CA THR A 13 9.15 36.05 44.64
C THR A 13 9.90 36.05 43.31
N ALA A 14 10.76 35.04 43.14
CA ALA A 14 11.15 34.53 41.83
C ALA A 14 9.98 33.73 41.24
N LEU A 15 9.33 34.25 40.19
CA LEU A 15 8.39 33.51 39.36
C LEU A 15 9.18 32.61 38.41
N ALA A 16 9.23 31.31 38.74
CA ALA A 16 9.74 30.29 37.83
C ALA A 16 8.73 30.09 36.69
N VAL A 17 9.07 30.57 35.50
CA VAL A 17 8.34 30.28 34.26
C VAL A 17 8.67 28.84 33.86
N THR A 18 7.76 27.91 34.13
CA THR A 18 7.85 26.55 33.62
C THR A 18 7.57 26.56 32.12
N ALA A 19 8.62 26.49 31.30
CA ALA A 19 8.51 26.26 29.87
C ALA A 19 7.88 24.87 29.65
N LEU A 20 6.68 24.84 29.09
CA LEU A 20 6.04 23.62 28.59
C LEU A 20 6.84 23.12 27.38
N PRO A 21 7.36 21.88 27.38
CA PRO A 21 7.89 21.31 26.16
C PRO A 21 6.73 21.08 25.20
N THR A 22 6.66 21.87 24.12
CA THR A 22 5.88 21.52 22.93
C THR A 22 6.53 20.28 22.34
N GLY A 23 6.07 19.11 22.80
CA GLY A 23 6.38 17.82 22.22
C GLY A 23 5.87 17.78 20.79
N LEU A 24 6.67 18.28 19.85
CA LEU A 24 6.57 17.94 18.45
C LEU A 24 6.83 16.45 18.37
N ALA A 25 5.76 15.66 18.31
CA ALA A 25 5.86 14.25 17.98
C ALA A 25 6.65 14.16 16.66
N PRO A 26 7.69 13.31 16.58
CA PRO A 26 8.37 13.08 15.32
C PRO A 26 7.33 12.64 14.28
N PRO A 27 7.44 13.09 13.02
CA PRO A 27 6.57 12.58 11.97
C PRO A 27 6.67 11.06 12.01
N ALA A 28 5.53 10.38 12.12
CA ALA A 28 5.48 8.93 12.07
C ALA A 28 6.12 8.51 10.74
N GLU A 29 7.33 7.96 10.81
CA GLU A 29 8.02 7.41 9.66
C GLU A 29 7.14 6.28 9.12
N ALA A 30 6.54 6.50 7.96
CA ALA A 30 5.67 5.53 7.32
C ALA A 30 6.50 4.24 7.17
N ALA A 31 6.10 3.19 7.89
CA ALA A 31 6.77 1.90 7.81
C ALA A 31 6.89 1.52 6.33
N PRO A 32 8.07 1.05 5.88
CA PRO A 32 8.26 0.69 4.49
C PRO A 32 7.14 -0.28 4.10
N VAL A 33 6.38 0.07 3.06
CA VAL A 33 5.32 -0.78 2.52
C VAL A 33 5.99 -2.09 2.16
N ARG A 34 5.79 -3.11 3.00
CA ARG A 34 6.18 -4.48 2.70
C ARG A 34 5.31 -4.84 1.51
N LEU A 35 5.85 -4.70 0.30
CA LEU A 35 5.22 -5.19 -0.94
C LEU A 35 4.64 -6.57 -0.57
N GLY A 36 3.31 -6.67 -0.50
CA GLY A 36 2.64 -7.80 0.18
C GLY A 36 3.19 -9.12 -0.37
N ALA A 37 3.28 -10.19 0.42
CA ALA A 37 4.03 -11.39 0.04
C ALA A 37 3.50 -12.08 -1.25
N CYS A 38 3.91 -11.61 -2.43
CA CYS A 38 3.71 -12.25 -3.71
C CYS A 38 5.05 -12.84 -4.13
N GLY A 39 5.12 -14.15 -4.30
CA GLY A 39 6.32 -14.90 -4.65
C GLY A 39 6.68 -14.79 -6.13
N SER A 40 7.88 -15.25 -6.48
CA SER A 40 8.23 -15.47 -7.88
C SER A 40 7.37 -16.59 -8.46
N GLY A 41 6.92 -16.45 -9.71
CA GLY A 41 6.01 -17.41 -10.35
C GLY A 41 4.53 -17.18 -10.03
N GLN A 42 4.19 -16.13 -9.26
CA GLN A 42 2.82 -15.89 -8.81
C GLN A 42 2.17 -14.68 -9.48
N LEU A 43 0.87 -14.79 -9.71
CA LEU A 43 -0.03 -13.64 -9.82
C LEU A 43 -0.76 -13.49 -8.49
N CYS A 44 -0.70 -12.30 -7.89
CA CYS A 44 -1.43 -12.01 -6.67
C CYS A 44 -2.45 -10.90 -6.91
N LEU A 45 -3.66 -11.10 -6.39
CA LEU A 45 -4.78 -10.18 -6.49
C LEU A 45 -5.29 -9.87 -5.08
N TRP A 46 -5.49 -8.59 -4.79
CA TRP A 46 -6.01 -8.12 -3.50
C TRP A 46 -7.38 -7.50 -3.70
N THR A 47 -8.30 -7.76 -2.79
CA THR A 47 -9.69 -7.27 -2.89
C THR A 47 -9.82 -5.75 -2.66
N LYS A 48 -8.78 -5.09 -2.11
CA LYS A 48 -8.75 -3.65 -1.90
C LYS A 48 -7.50 -3.01 -2.52
N PRO A 49 -7.56 -1.69 -2.83
CA PRO A 49 -6.38 -0.93 -3.23
C PRO A 49 -5.25 -1.01 -2.20
N GLN A 50 -4.06 -0.61 -2.64
CA GLN A 50 -2.83 -0.60 -1.82
C GLN A 50 -2.48 -1.96 -1.23
N PHE A 51 -2.75 -3.04 -1.98
CA PHE A 51 -2.43 -4.42 -1.62
C PHE A 51 -3.04 -4.85 -0.28
N ALA A 52 -4.26 -4.42 -0.01
CA ALA A 52 -4.96 -4.66 1.24
C ALA A 52 -6.14 -5.65 1.10
N GLY A 53 -6.69 -6.10 2.23
CA GLY A 53 -7.84 -7.00 2.24
C GLY A 53 -7.48 -8.45 1.96
N GLY A 54 -8.46 -9.21 1.45
CA GLY A 54 -8.27 -10.60 1.08
C GLY A 54 -7.32 -10.72 -0.11
N ARG A 55 -6.46 -11.74 -0.11
CA ARG A 55 -5.47 -11.96 -1.17
C ARG A 55 -5.68 -13.32 -1.82
N GLN A 56 -5.81 -13.31 -3.12
CA GLN A 56 -5.81 -14.49 -3.98
C GLN A 56 -4.42 -14.65 -4.60
N VAL A 57 -3.91 -15.88 -4.60
CA VAL A 57 -2.60 -16.21 -5.17
C VAL A 57 -2.82 -17.28 -6.22
N HIS A 58 -2.31 -17.05 -7.42
CA HIS A 58 -2.36 -17.98 -8.54
C HIS A 58 -0.95 -18.33 -8.95
N GLU A 59 -0.60 -19.60 -8.84
CA GLU A 59 0.71 -20.13 -9.21
C GLU A 59 0.76 -20.42 -10.71
N LEU A 60 1.77 -19.92 -11.41
CA LEU A 60 1.93 -20.15 -12.86
C LEU A 60 1.90 -21.63 -13.23
N SER A 61 2.46 -22.50 -12.38
CA SER A 61 2.48 -23.96 -12.61
C SER A 61 1.10 -24.62 -12.62
N THR A 62 0.07 -23.91 -12.15
CA THR A 62 -1.31 -24.40 -12.03
C THR A 62 -2.28 -23.70 -12.98
N ILE A 63 -1.81 -22.69 -13.71
CA ILE A 63 -2.63 -21.88 -14.61
C ILE A 63 -2.39 -22.37 -16.04
N ASP A 64 -3.49 -22.66 -16.74
CA ASP A 64 -3.44 -22.90 -18.18
C ASP A 64 -3.09 -21.60 -18.92
N ILE A 65 -2.08 -21.68 -19.78
CA ILE A 65 -1.63 -20.56 -20.60
C ILE A 65 -2.65 -20.27 -21.70
N ASP A 66 -2.83 -18.99 -22.02
CA ASP A 66 -3.77 -18.49 -23.02
C ASP A 66 -5.25 -18.90 -22.78
N SER A 67 -5.56 -19.36 -21.57
CA SER A 67 -6.91 -19.70 -21.13
C SER A 67 -7.47 -18.64 -20.19
N CYS A 68 -8.76 -18.36 -20.29
CA CYS A 68 -9.44 -17.45 -19.39
C CYS A 68 -9.61 -18.10 -18.01
N VAL A 69 -9.07 -17.45 -16.98
CA VAL A 69 -9.22 -17.88 -15.59
C VAL A 69 -10.15 -16.92 -14.86
N PRO A 70 -11.41 -17.31 -14.60
CA PRO A 70 -12.32 -16.50 -13.80
C PRO A 70 -11.90 -16.52 -12.33
N LEU A 71 -12.11 -15.41 -11.64
CA LEU A 71 -12.08 -15.39 -10.19
C LEU A 71 -13.35 -16.06 -9.63
N PRO A 72 -13.30 -16.61 -8.40
CA PRO A 72 -14.48 -17.13 -7.72
C PRO A 72 -15.64 -16.12 -7.75
N ALA A 73 -16.86 -16.63 -7.97
CA ALA A 73 -18.05 -15.79 -8.03
C ALA A 73 -18.19 -14.92 -6.77
N GLY A 74 -18.46 -13.63 -6.97
CA GLY A 74 -18.55 -12.64 -5.89
C GLY A 74 -17.20 -12.13 -5.36
N SER A 75 -16.07 -12.60 -5.88
CA SER A 75 -14.74 -12.05 -5.61
C SER A 75 -14.25 -11.17 -6.75
N THR A 76 -13.48 -10.13 -6.41
CA THR A 76 -12.85 -9.23 -7.37
C THR A 76 -11.48 -8.77 -6.87
N GLY A 77 -10.61 -8.39 -7.80
CA GLY A 77 -9.34 -7.73 -7.52
C GLY A 77 -9.39 -6.21 -7.70
N GLN A 78 -8.72 -5.48 -6.82
CA GLN A 78 -8.52 -4.03 -6.87
C GLN A 78 -7.05 -3.61 -6.85
N ALA A 79 -6.14 -4.49 -6.45
CA ALA A 79 -4.71 -4.30 -6.63
C ALA A 79 -4.10 -5.63 -7.08
N LEU A 80 -2.97 -5.59 -7.79
CA LEU A 80 -2.32 -6.80 -8.28
C LEU A 80 -0.81 -6.72 -8.31
N ALA A 81 -0.17 -7.88 -8.30
CA ALA A 81 1.24 -8.03 -8.57
C ALA A 81 1.44 -9.17 -9.56
N ASN A 82 2.02 -8.86 -10.73
CA ASN A 82 2.41 -9.87 -11.71
C ASN A 82 3.88 -10.22 -11.51
N ARG A 83 4.11 -11.34 -10.81
CA ARG A 83 5.43 -11.94 -10.62
C ARG A 83 5.58 -13.28 -11.34
N THR A 84 4.68 -13.56 -12.29
CA THR A 84 4.67 -14.85 -13.02
C THR A 84 5.88 -15.01 -13.93
N GLY A 85 6.55 -13.92 -14.31
CA GLY A 85 7.58 -13.95 -15.35
C GLY A 85 7.00 -13.91 -16.77
N ARG A 86 5.68 -13.75 -16.92
CA ARG A 86 4.97 -13.71 -18.20
C ARG A 86 3.97 -12.56 -18.27
N PRO A 87 3.59 -12.07 -19.46
CA PRO A 87 2.53 -11.07 -19.56
C PRO A 87 1.20 -11.63 -19.02
N VAL A 88 0.47 -10.79 -18.28
CA VAL A 88 -0.85 -11.13 -17.73
C VAL A 88 -1.84 -10.05 -18.14
N THR A 89 -2.96 -10.43 -18.74
CA THR A 89 -4.09 -9.53 -18.97
C THR A 89 -5.13 -9.72 -17.89
N THR A 90 -5.62 -8.65 -17.29
CA THR A 90 -6.78 -8.67 -16.39
C THR A 90 -8.00 -8.08 -17.07
N TYR A 91 -9.19 -8.55 -16.69
CA TYR A 91 -10.44 -8.18 -17.34
C TYR A 91 -11.48 -7.74 -16.31
N GLN A 92 -12.31 -6.77 -16.67
CA GLN A 92 -13.54 -6.42 -15.96
C GLN A 92 -14.65 -7.46 -16.15
N SER A 93 -14.64 -8.20 -17.27
CA SER A 93 -15.53 -9.35 -17.52
C SER A 93 -15.00 -10.58 -16.78
N ALA A 94 -15.91 -11.45 -16.31
CA ALA A 94 -15.55 -12.73 -15.72
C ALA A 94 -15.23 -13.80 -16.79
N GLU A 95 -15.55 -13.51 -18.04
CA GLU A 95 -15.42 -14.38 -19.21
C GLU A 95 -14.27 -13.94 -20.13
N CYS A 96 -13.41 -13.04 -19.66
CA CYS A 96 -12.34 -12.41 -20.43
C CYS A 96 -12.84 -11.72 -21.71
N GLY A 97 -14.06 -11.18 -21.68
CA GLY A 97 -14.64 -10.44 -22.80
C GLY A 97 -13.98 -9.08 -23.02
N GLU A 98 -13.70 -8.75 -24.28
CA GLU A 98 -12.98 -7.53 -24.69
C GLU A 98 -13.92 -6.33 -24.93
N THR A 99 -15.24 -6.51 -24.75
CA THR A 99 -16.20 -5.41 -24.79
C THR A 99 -16.12 -4.52 -23.54
N GLY A 100 -15.66 -5.08 -22.42
CA GLY A 100 -15.34 -4.33 -21.20
C GLY A 100 -13.86 -3.99 -21.12
N GLU A 101 -13.49 -3.33 -20.03
CA GLU A 101 -12.12 -2.88 -19.78
C GLU A 101 -11.17 -4.05 -19.50
N PHE A 102 -9.96 -3.97 -20.07
CA PHE A 102 -8.87 -4.90 -19.82
C PHE A 102 -7.52 -4.21 -20.00
N ASP A 103 -6.51 -4.70 -19.29
CA ASP A 103 -5.12 -4.20 -19.35
C ASP A 103 -4.16 -5.37 -19.31
N THR A 104 -3.04 -5.25 -20.03
CA THR A 104 -1.95 -6.24 -20.02
C THR A 104 -0.74 -5.70 -19.27
N TYR A 105 -0.29 -6.46 -18.28
CA TYR A 105 0.85 -6.13 -17.43
C TYR A 105 2.05 -7.03 -17.75
N PRO A 106 3.27 -6.49 -17.90
CA PRO A 106 4.44 -7.28 -18.22
C PRO A 106 4.83 -8.23 -17.08
N GLY A 107 5.52 -9.33 -17.43
CA GLY A 107 5.93 -10.37 -16.49
C GLY A 107 7.12 -10.05 -15.59
N GLY A 108 7.80 -8.93 -15.83
CA GLY A 108 9.05 -8.54 -15.15
C GLY A 108 8.91 -8.14 -13.67
N GLY A 109 7.75 -8.35 -13.04
CA GLY A 109 7.50 -7.96 -11.66
C GLY A 109 6.71 -6.67 -11.51
N THR A 110 5.57 -6.53 -12.21
CA THR A 110 4.70 -5.35 -12.10
C THR A 110 3.92 -5.36 -10.79
N TRP A 111 3.81 -4.19 -10.15
CA TRP A 111 2.95 -3.95 -8.99
C TRP A 111 1.99 -2.81 -9.30
N VAL A 112 0.69 -3.08 -9.22
CA VAL A 112 -0.37 -2.12 -9.49
C VAL A 112 -1.15 -1.88 -8.18
N PRO A 113 -0.95 -0.72 -7.54
CA PRO A 113 -1.59 -0.41 -6.25
C PRO A 113 -3.10 -0.24 -6.37
N GLN A 114 -3.60 0.12 -7.55
CA GLN A 114 -5.03 0.23 -7.84
C GLN A 114 -5.28 -0.04 -9.32
N SER A 115 -6.06 -1.07 -9.63
CA SER A 115 -6.56 -1.31 -10.98
C SER A 115 -7.63 -0.27 -11.33
N PRO A 116 -7.72 0.19 -12.59
CA PRO A 116 -8.75 1.13 -13.02
C PRO A 116 -10.18 0.53 -13.00
N TYR A 117 -10.30 -0.79 -12.86
CA TYR A 117 -11.57 -1.51 -12.75
C TYR A 117 -11.48 -2.65 -11.73
N GLN A 118 -12.62 -3.31 -11.47
CA GLN A 118 -12.69 -4.53 -10.67
C GLN A 118 -12.27 -5.73 -11.53
N VAL A 119 -11.11 -6.30 -11.24
CA VAL A 119 -10.64 -7.50 -11.93
C VAL A 119 -11.54 -8.67 -11.58
N ARG A 120 -12.11 -9.33 -12.60
CA ARG A 120 -12.98 -10.51 -12.46
C ARG A 120 -12.43 -11.77 -13.11
N ALA A 121 -11.52 -11.61 -14.07
CA ALA A 121 -10.80 -12.71 -14.69
C ALA A 121 -9.41 -12.25 -15.14
N PHE A 122 -8.55 -13.21 -15.48
CA PHE A 122 -7.24 -12.94 -16.06
C PHE A 122 -6.86 -14.00 -17.10
N LYS A 123 -5.90 -13.67 -17.96
CA LYS A 123 -5.21 -14.59 -18.88
C LYS A 123 -3.71 -14.42 -18.71
N VAL A 124 -2.97 -15.53 -18.72
CA VAL A 124 -1.50 -15.54 -18.74
C VAL A 124 -1.04 -15.88 -20.16
N TRP A 125 -0.19 -15.05 -20.74
CA TRP A 125 0.26 -15.18 -22.13
C TRP A 125 1.65 -15.77 -22.24
N GLU A 126 1.96 -16.31 -23.41
CA GLU A 126 3.32 -16.68 -23.79
C GLU A 126 4.30 -15.50 -23.76
N ASN A 127 5.60 -15.82 -23.70
CA ASN A 127 6.67 -14.83 -23.66
C ASN A 127 7.06 -14.36 -25.06
#